data_AF-A0A2V6C3Z3-F1
#
_entry.id   AF-A0A2V6C3Z3-F1
#
_cell.length_a   1.000
_cell.length_b   1.000
_cell.length_c   1.000
_cell.angle_alpha   90.00
_cell.angle_beta   90.00
_cell.angle_gamma   90.00
#
_symmetry.space_group_name_H-M   'P 1'
#
loop_
_entity.id
_entity.type
_entity.pdbx_description
1 polymer ?
#
loop_
_entity_poly.entity_id
_entity_poly.type
_entity_poly.pdbx_seq_one_letter_code
_entity_poly.pdbx_strand_id
1 'polypeptide(L)'
;MNSNALRPDGWTSGDAAWLPIFPAVPRFDECERGMVEHAMRLAVVRTRREYIYPAVHCASSIPASSTNYPAMGQRLRLKANFVIPSNWTTEEKAILLGLKKYGVIVADNSGGFFSISIAPDDRWSANCFDHLAIISIDNFEVIQTTGPTEGPRSPGAPTVDAGPDQVIGIDDIATLNATSGSILGVRWEAQRHTAFFSASRLKSRSIKCAG
;
A
#
# COMPACT_ATOMS: atom_id res chain seq x y z
N MET A 1 -21.80 -18.10 1.10
CA MET A 1 -20.53 -17.98 1.86
C MET A 1 -20.82 -16.97 2.95
N ASN A 2 -20.95 -17.40 4.20
CA ASN A 2 -21.78 -16.69 5.20
C ASN A 2 -20.97 -15.99 6.30
N SER A 3 -19.63 -15.89 6.15
CA SER A 3 -18.78 -15.17 7.11
C SER A 3 -17.51 -14.64 6.44
N ASN A 4 -17.01 -13.50 6.93
CA ASN A 4 -15.72 -12.91 6.56
C ASN A 4 -14.61 -13.23 7.59
N ALA A 5 -14.82 -14.23 8.45
CA ALA A 5 -13.80 -14.64 9.41
C ALA A 5 -12.53 -15.10 8.67
N LEU A 6 -11.35 -14.71 9.17
CA LEU A 6 -10.10 -15.29 8.71
C LEU A 6 -10.19 -16.80 8.91
N ARG A 7 -9.78 -17.57 7.90
CA ARG A 7 -9.65 -19.02 8.06
C ARG A 7 -8.57 -19.29 9.15
N PRO A 8 -8.47 -20.52 9.68
CA PRO A 8 -7.39 -20.86 10.60
C PRO A 8 -5.99 -20.81 9.97
N ASP A 9 -4.99 -20.37 10.74
CA ASP A 9 -3.58 -20.35 10.32
C ASP A 9 -3.14 -21.72 9.78
N GLY A 10 -2.33 -21.73 8.71
CA GLY A 10 -1.79 -22.95 8.09
C GLY A 10 -2.66 -23.58 7.00
N TRP A 11 -3.90 -23.13 6.80
CA TRP A 11 -4.75 -23.61 5.71
C TRP A 11 -4.35 -22.98 4.37
N THR A 12 -4.57 -23.63 3.25
CA THR A 12 -4.33 -23.01 1.93
C THR A 12 -5.46 -22.02 1.58
N SER A 13 -5.12 -20.84 1.06
CA SER A 13 -6.08 -19.88 0.49
C SER A 13 -5.78 -19.60 -0.98
N GLY A 14 -6.54 -18.71 -1.60
CA GLY A 14 -6.27 -18.26 -2.98
C GLY A 14 -4.98 -17.45 -3.13
N ASP A 15 -4.39 -16.98 -2.02
CA ASP A 15 -3.12 -16.25 -1.98
C ASP A 15 -2.14 -16.95 -1.02
N ALA A 16 -0.89 -17.13 -1.42
CA ALA A 16 0.06 -17.94 -0.65
C ALA A 16 0.47 -17.31 0.68
N ALA A 17 0.47 -15.97 0.77
CA ALA A 17 0.69 -15.20 1.99
C ALA A 17 -0.60 -14.97 2.79
N TRP A 18 -1.74 -15.44 2.28
CA TRP A 18 -3.05 -15.29 2.89
C TRP A 18 -3.61 -13.87 2.89
N LEU A 19 -3.24 -13.09 1.88
CA LEU A 19 -3.70 -11.71 1.73
C LEU A 19 -4.93 -11.64 0.82
N PRO A 20 -5.81 -10.65 1.04
CA PRO A 20 -6.90 -10.41 0.09
C PRO A 20 -6.34 -9.94 -1.25
N ILE A 21 -6.67 -10.65 -2.32
CA ILE A 21 -6.12 -10.38 -3.67
C ILE A 21 -6.69 -9.09 -4.26
N PHE A 22 -8.01 -9.01 -4.36
CA PHE A 22 -8.70 -7.91 -5.05
C PHE A 22 -8.35 -6.49 -4.55
N PRO A 23 -8.28 -6.20 -3.23
CA PRO A 23 -7.89 -4.86 -2.78
C PRO A 23 -6.39 -4.55 -2.93
N ALA A 24 -5.60 -5.51 -3.43
CA ALA A 24 -4.16 -5.36 -3.63
C ALA A 24 -3.76 -5.39 -5.13
N VAL A 25 -4.72 -5.38 -6.05
CA VAL A 25 -4.46 -5.28 -7.49
C VAL A 25 -4.85 -3.89 -8.01
N PRO A 26 -3.95 -3.19 -8.75
CA PRO A 26 -4.30 -1.93 -9.39
C PRO A 26 -5.47 -2.07 -10.37
N ARG A 27 -6.33 -1.07 -10.41
CA ARG A 27 -7.48 -0.98 -11.31
C ARG A 27 -7.34 0.16 -12.31
N PHE A 28 -8.02 0.03 -13.44
CA PHE A 28 -8.02 1.02 -14.51
C PHE A 28 -8.34 2.43 -14.00
N ASP A 29 -9.44 2.57 -13.26
CA ASP A 29 -9.90 3.89 -12.81
C ASP A 29 -8.94 4.55 -11.78
N GLU A 30 -8.12 3.77 -11.08
CA GLU A 30 -7.08 4.29 -10.18
C GLU A 30 -5.87 4.79 -10.97
N CYS A 31 -5.47 4.03 -11.98
CA CYS A 31 -4.40 4.41 -12.88
C CYS A 31 -4.74 5.69 -13.65
N GLU A 32 -5.97 5.81 -14.16
CA GLU A 32 -6.44 7.01 -14.87
C GLU A 32 -6.53 8.24 -13.96
N ARG A 33 -6.82 8.06 -12.66
CA ARG A 33 -6.72 9.12 -11.66
C ARG A 33 -5.28 9.57 -11.40
N GLY A 34 -4.29 8.85 -11.93
CA GLY A 34 -2.87 9.17 -11.84
C GLY A 34 -2.18 8.61 -10.60
N MET A 35 -2.86 7.81 -9.77
CA MET A 35 -2.22 7.19 -8.61
C MET A 35 -2.97 5.95 -8.10
N VAL A 36 -2.21 4.88 -7.85
CA VAL A 36 -2.72 3.73 -7.10
C VAL A 36 -2.60 4.00 -5.60
N GLU A 37 -3.74 4.02 -4.89
CA GLU A 37 -3.85 4.52 -3.52
C GLU A 37 -3.75 3.44 -2.43
N HIS A 38 -3.20 2.27 -2.78
CA HIS A 38 -3.05 1.14 -1.88
C HIS A 38 -1.73 0.39 -2.11
N ALA A 39 -1.38 -0.49 -1.18
CA ALA A 39 -0.25 -1.38 -1.36
C ALA A 39 -0.61 -2.49 -2.36
N MET A 40 0.33 -2.83 -3.24
CA MET A 40 0.09 -3.82 -4.29
C MET A 40 0.60 -5.21 -3.91
N ARG A 41 -0.03 -6.26 -4.43
CA ARG A 41 0.47 -7.64 -4.27
C ARG A 41 1.68 -7.86 -5.18
N LEU A 42 2.72 -8.48 -4.64
CA LEU A 42 3.92 -8.87 -5.37
C LEU A 42 4.07 -10.38 -5.34
N ALA A 43 4.21 -10.98 -6.51
CA ALA A 43 4.67 -12.34 -6.67
C ALA A 43 6.16 -12.37 -7.02
N VAL A 44 6.91 -13.25 -6.37
CA VAL A 44 8.37 -13.43 -6.55
C VAL A 44 8.68 -14.87 -6.93
N VAL A 45 9.90 -15.18 -7.36
CA VAL A 45 10.24 -16.58 -7.73
C VAL A 45 10.13 -17.53 -6.54
N ARG A 46 10.71 -17.12 -5.42
CA ARG A 46 10.89 -17.96 -4.23
C ARG A 46 10.86 -17.10 -2.97
N THR A 47 10.17 -17.59 -1.96
CA THR A 47 10.25 -17.10 -0.58
C THR A 47 10.95 -18.10 0.33
N ARG A 48 11.37 -17.68 1.52
CA ARG A 48 11.75 -18.59 2.62
C ARG A 48 10.52 -19.00 3.43
N ARG A 49 10.64 -20.08 4.20
CA ARG A 49 9.58 -20.63 5.08
C ARG A 49 9.40 -19.77 6.34
N GLU A 50 9.04 -18.51 6.13
CA GLU A 50 8.77 -17.48 7.13
C GLU A 50 7.70 -16.53 6.56
N TYR A 51 6.89 -15.97 7.44
CA TYR A 51 5.93 -14.92 7.10
C TYR A 51 6.02 -13.78 8.12
N ILE A 52 5.69 -12.58 7.65
CA ILE A 52 5.68 -11.34 8.42
C ILE A 52 4.28 -10.75 8.32
N TYR A 53 3.70 -10.30 9.44
CA TYR A 53 2.40 -9.64 9.44
C TYR A 53 2.37 -8.49 8.40
N PRO A 54 1.31 -8.36 7.58
CA PRO A 54 -0.01 -8.98 7.70
C PRO A 54 -0.16 -10.40 7.13
N ALA A 55 0.90 -10.99 6.56
CA ALA A 55 0.82 -12.39 6.14
C ALA A 55 0.71 -13.31 7.35
N VAL A 56 -0.04 -14.41 7.19
CA VAL A 56 -0.23 -15.45 8.22
C VAL A 56 0.14 -16.85 7.70
N HIS A 57 0.69 -16.92 6.49
CA HIS A 57 1.03 -18.17 5.83
C HIS A 57 2.27 -18.03 4.95
N CYS A 58 2.95 -19.16 4.70
CA CYS A 58 4.05 -19.24 3.75
C CYS A 58 3.95 -20.52 2.89
N ALA A 59 4.40 -20.45 1.64
CA ALA A 59 4.36 -21.57 0.70
C ALA A 59 5.77 -21.90 0.17
N SER A 60 6.67 -22.35 1.05
CA SER A 60 8.06 -22.64 0.68
C SER A 60 8.68 -23.78 1.49
N SER A 61 9.59 -24.52 0.85
CA SER A 61 10.48 -25.52 1.47
C SER A 61 11.86 -24.96 1.84
N ILE A 62 12.17 -23.71 1.45
CA ILE A 62 13.45 -23.07 1.73
C ILE A 62 13.52 -22.69 3.22
N PRO A 63 14.60 -23.05 3.96
CA PRO A 63 14.71 -22.76 5.38
C PRO A 63 14.58 -21.27 5.72
N ALA A 64 13.95 -20.96 6.85
CA ALA A 64 13.79 -19.58 7.35
C ALA A 64 15.13 -18.85 7.57
N SER A 65 16.22 -19.59 7.82
CA SER A 65 17.58 -19.05 7.92
C SER A 65 18.14 -18.53 6.58
N SER A 66 17.50 -18.82 5.45
CA SER A 66 17.95 -18.38 4.13
C SER A 66 17.47 -16.94 3.84
N THR A 67 18.07 -15.97 4.51
CA THR A 67 17.67 -14.55 4.47
C THR A 67 17.82 -13.87 3.11
N ASN A 68 18.51 -14.52 2.15
CA ASN A 68 18.60 -14.06 0.77
C ASN A 68 17.29 -14.23 -0.03
N TYR A 69 16.32 -14.98 0.49
CA TYR A 69 14.97 -15.09 -0.07
C TYR A 69 14.01 -14.23 0.76
N PRO A 70 13.09 -13.47 0.15
CA PRO A 70 12.10 -12.70 0.90
C PRO A 70 11.17 -13.62 1.73
N ALA A 71 10.62 -13.09 2.82
CA ALA A 71 9.52 -13.73 3.55
C ALA A 71 8.17 -13.31 2.96
N MET A 72 7.14 -14.14 3.11
CA MET A 72 5.77 -13.72 2.82
C MET A 72 5.38 -12.53 3.71
N GLY A 73 4.63 -11.57 3.18
CA GLY A 73 4.25 -10.35 3.87
C GLY A 73 5.35 -9.29 3.99
N GLN A 74 6.58 -9.59 3.53
CA GLN A 74 7.65 -8.61 3.50
C GLN A 74 7.28 -7.43 2.59
N ARG A 75 7.55 -6.21 3.05
CA ARG A 75 7.24 -4.98 2.32
C ARG A 75 8.44 -4.41 1.60
N LEU A 76 8.21 -4.00 0.36
CA LEU A 76 9.18 -3.26 -0.44
C LEU A 76 8.54 -1.94 -0.89
N ARG A 77 9.33 -0.90 -1.03
CA ARG A 77 8.88 0.40 -1.55
C ARG A 77 9.87 0.93 -2.55
N LEU A 78 9.38 1.59 -3.58
CA LEU A 78 10.24 2.25 -4.55
C LEU A 78 10.94 3.42 -3.86
N LYS A 79 12.25 3.52 -4.01
CA LYS A 79 13.05 4.57 -3.37
C LYS A 79 12.55 5.94 -3.79
N ALA A 80 12.54 6.88 -2.84
CA ALA A 80 12.04 8.23 -3.07
C ALA A 80 12.79 8.95 -4.20
N ASN A 81 14.08 8.67 -4.37
CA ASN A 81 14.96 9.26 -5.39
C ASN A 81 14.83 8.65 -6.79
N PHE A 82 14.04 7.58 -6.97
CA PHE A 82 13.79 7.02 -8.30
C PHE A 82 13.09 8.06 -9.18
N VAL A 83 13.66 8.41 -10.33
CA VAL A 83 13.06 9.40 -11.24
C VAL A 83 12.03 8.70 -12.11
N ILE A 84 10.77 9.12 -12.01
CA ILE A 84 9.68 8.63 -12.87
C ILE A 84 9.79 9.37 -14.21
N PRO A 85 10.03 8.66 -15.33
CA PRO A 85 10.20 9.33 -16.62
C PRO A 85 8.92 10.01 -17.08
N SER A 86 9.03 11.25 -17.56
CA SER A 86 7.87 12.05 -17.97
C SER A 86 7.20 11.53 -19.24
N ASN A 87 7.91 10.74 -20.05
CA ASN A 87 7.43 10.15 -21.29
C ASN A 87 6.76 8.77 -21.12
N TRP A 88 6.66 8.26 -19.89
CA TRP A 88 5.92 7.01 -19.61
C TRP A 88 4.41 7.24 -19.60
N THR A 89 3.65 6.15 -19.72
CA THR A 89 2.19 6.19 -19.74
C THR A 89 1.61 6.66 -18.39
N THR A 90 0.34 7.06 -18.39
CA THR A 90 -0.35 7.52 -17.18
C THR A 90 -0.43 6.40 -16.15
N GLU A 91 -0.70 5.20 -16.63
CA GLU A 91 -0.85 3.96 -15.89
C GLU A 91 0.46 3.56 -15.21
N GLU A 92 1.59 3.62 -15.93
CA GLU A 92 2.92 3.37 -15.38
C GLU A 92 3.26 4.37 -14.28
N LYS A 93 3.01 5.66 -14.52
CA LYS A 93 3.24 6.72 -13.53
C LYS A 93 2.40 6.49 -12.28
N ALA A 94 1.13 6.13 -12.44
CA ALA A 94 0.23 5.87 -11.32
C ALA A 94 0.70 4.69 -10.46
N ILE A 95 1.17 3.61 -11.09
CA ILE A 95 1.77 2.47 -10.41
C ILE A 95 3.03 2.92 -9.67
N LEU A 96 3.96 3.61 -10.33
CA LEU A 96 5.21 4.07 -9.70
C LEU A 96 4.98 4.99 -8.50
N LEU A 97 4.01 5.90 -8.60
CA LEU A 97 3.60 6.75 -7.49
C LEU A 97 3.02 5.93 -6.33
N GLY A 98 2.18 4.94 -6.63
CA GLY A 98 1.68 3.98 -5.64
C GLY A 98 2.82 3.18 -4.97
N LEU A 99 3.78 2.70 -5.75
CA LEU A 99 4.96 1.99 -5.27
C LEU A 99 5.87 2.87 -4.39
N LYS A 100 5.92 4.19 -4.64
CA LYS A 100 6.64 5.12 -3.77
C LYS A 100 5.91 5.42 -2.47
N LYS A 101 4.57 5.50 -2.47
CA LYS A 101 3.81 5.90 -1.28
C LYS A 101 3.42 4.70 -0.40
N TYR A 102 2.86 3.66 -1.01
CA TYR A 102 2.29 2.50 -0.32
C TYR A 102 3.15 1.24 -0.44
N GLY A 103 3.93 1.14 -1.52
CA GLY A 103 4.81 0.01 -1.78
C GLY A 103 4.06 -1.27 -2.18
N VAL A 104 4.76 -2.39 -2.09
CA VAL A 104 4.26 -3.73 -2.39
C VAL A 104 4.42 -4.66 -1.18
N ILE A 105 3.61 -5.71 -1.16
CA ILE A 105 3.67 -6.79 -0.17
C ILE A 105 3.91 -8.10 -0.90
N VAL A 106 4.95 -8.84 -0.50
CA VAL A 106 5.22 -10.18 -1.03
C VAL A 106 4.06 -11.11 -0.65
N ALA A 107 3.33 -11.57 -1.65
CA ALA A 107 2.07 -12.29 -1.47
C ALA A 107 2.12 -13.72 -2.02
N ASP A 108 2.98 -13.97 -3.02
CA ASP A 108 2.93 -15.22 -3.77
C ASP A 108 4.28 -15.65 -4.35
N ASN A 109 4.38 -16.93 -4.70
CA ASN A 109 5.47 -17.48 -5.49
C ASN A 109 4.98 -17.67 -6.94
N SER A 110 5.73 -17.18 -7.92
CA SER A 110 5.40 -17.29 -9.34
C SER A 110 6.62 -17.62 -10.20
N GLY A 111 6.40 -17.92 -11.49
CA GLY A 111 7.50 -18.03 -12.45
C GLY A 111 8.16 -16.69 -12.79
N GLY A 112 7.52 -15.57 -12.47
CA GLY A 112 8.05 -14.22 -12.68
C GLY A 112 9.00 -13.79 -11.57
N PHE A 113 10.03 -13.02 -11.93
CA PHE A 113 11.03 -12.52 -10.96
C PHE A 113 10.44 -11.53 -9.96
N PHE A 114 9.69 -10.55 -10.47
CA PHE A 114 9.06 -9.46 -9.72
C PHE A 114 7.77 -9.05 -10.43
N SER A 115 6.65 -9.68 -10.07
CA SER A 115 5.40 -9.56 -10.82
C SER A 115 4.29 -8.96 -9.98
N ILE A 116 3.70 -7.86 -10.46
CA ILE A 116 2.52 -7.23 -9.87
C ILE A 116 1.31 -7.65 -10.69
N SER A 117 0.25 -8.12 -10.03
CA SER A 117 -1.00 -8.44 -10.71
C SER A 117 -1.86 -7.21 -10.87
N ILE A 118 -2.45 -7.04 -12.05
CA ILE A 118 -3.36 -5.95 -12.39
C ILE A 118 -4.77 -6.55 -12.57
N ALA A 119 -5.80 -5.77 -12.25
CA ALA A 119 -7.17 -6.17 -12.52
C ALA A 119 -7.40 -6.23 -14.05
N PRO A 120 -7.97 -7.34 -14.58
CA PRO A 120 -8.27 -7.43 -16.00
C PRO A 120 -9.33 -6.40 -16.38
N ASP A 121 -9.06 -5.62 -17.43
CA ASP A 121 -9.95 -4.59 -17.96
C ASP A 121 -9.67 -4.40 -19.46
N ASP A 122 -10.72 -4.38 -20.29
CA ASP A 122 -10.55 -4.24 -21.75
C ASP A 122 -10.14 -2.82 -22.17
N ARG A 123 -10.19 -1.85 -21.25
CA ARG A 123 -9.77 -0.46 -21.49
C ARG A 123 -8.26 -0.27 -21.46
N TRP A 124 -7.49 -1.24 -20.96
CA TRP A 124 -6.03 -1.17 -20.98
C TRP A 124 -5.51 -1.13 -22.43
N SER A 125 -4.63 -0.17 -22.72
CA SER A 125 -3.89 -0.21 -23.99
C SER A 125 -2.89 -1.37 -23.99
N ALA A 126 -2.60 -1.94 -25.17
CA ALA A 126 -1.74 -3.12 -25.28
C ALA A 126 -0.32 -2.94 -24.72
N ASN A 127 0.15 -1.68 -24.65
CA ASN A 127 1.50 -1.29 -24.26
C ASN A 127 1.54 -0.41 -22.99
N CYS A 128 0.48 -0.41 -22.18
CA CYS A 128 0.39 0.45 -20.98
C CYS A 128 1.38 0.11 -19.86
N PHE A 129 2.13 -0.99 -19.93
CA PHE A 129 3.04 -1.44 -18.86
C PHE A 129 4.44 -1.85 -19.35
N ASP A 130 4.77 -1.59 -20.61
CA ASP A 130 5.97 -2.12 -21.26
C ASP A 130 7.28 -1.71 -20.54
N HIS A 131 7.31 -0.51 -19.94
CA HIS A 131 8.51 -0.01 -19.28
C HIS A 131 8.64 -0.48 -17.82
N LEU A 132 7.60 -1.05 -17.20
CA LEU A 132 7.72 -1.53 -15.82
C LEU A 132 8.71 -2.70 -15.71
N ALA A 133 8.86 -3.49 -16.77
CA ALA A 133 9.76 -4.64 -16.80
C ALA A 133 11.25 -4.28 -16.67
N ILE A 134 11.63 -3.03 -16.98
CA ILE A 134 13.04 -2.59 -16.91
C ILE A 134 13.45 -2.07 -15.52
N ILE A 135 12.53 -1.98 -14.57
CA ILE A 135 12.82 -1.47 -13.23
C ILE A 135 13.55 -2.55 -12.42
N SER A 136 14.82 -2.31 -12.11
CA SER A 136 15.58 -3.19 -11.21
C SER A 136 15.03 -3.16 -9.79
N ILE A 137 15.08 -4.32 -9.12
CA ILE A 137 14.80 -4.47 -7.69
C ILE A 137 15.71 -3.59 -6.81
N ASP A 138 16.88 -3.17 -7.30
CA ASP A 138 17.78 -2.26 -6.59
C ASP A 138 17.18 -0.86 -6.38
N ASN A 139 16.12 -0.53 -7.13
CA ASN A 139 15.37 0.70 -6.92
C ASN A 139 14.37 0.60 -5.75
N PHE A 140 14.27 -0.56 -5.11
CA PHE A 140 13.41 -0.78 -3.96
C PHE A 140 14.21 -0.82 -2.65
N GLU A 141 13.53 -0.47 -1.57
CA GLU A 141 14.00 -0.61 -0.21
C GLU A 141 13.05 -1.52 0.57
N VAL A 142 13.60 -2.32 1.49
CA VAL A 142 12.80 -3.14 2.41
C VAL A 142 12.29 -2.24 3.53
N ILE A 143 10.99 -2.29 3.80
CA ILE A 143 10.38 -1.56 4.92
C ILE A 143 9.96 -2.54 6.01
N GLN A 144 10.20 -2.13 7.25
CA GLN A 144 9.62 -2.78 8.42
C GLN A 144 8.09 -2.68 8.40
N THR A 145 7.42 -3.81 8.58
CA THR A 145 5.98 -3.85 8.78
C THR A 145 5.64 -3.57 10.24
N THR A 146 4.40 -3.16 10.48
CA THR A 146 3.84 -3.13 11.83
C THR A 146 3.55 -4.57 12.29
N GLY A 147 3.72 -4.85 13.57
CA GLY A 147 3.30 -6.13 14.14
C GLY A 147 1.76 -6.29 14.22
N PRO A 148 1.26 -7.49 14.57
CA PRO A 148 -0.19 -7.74 14.73
C PRO A 148 -0.88 -6.83 15.75
N THR A 149 -0.12 -6.33 16.73
CA THR A 149 -0.57 -5.41 17.78
C THR A 149 -0.17 -3.96 17.53
N GLU A 150 0.28 -3.63 16.31
CA GLU A 150 0.77 -2.30 15.95
C GLU A 150 0.07 -1.76 14.70
N GLY A 151 0.12 -0.44 14.53
CA GLY A 151 -0.46 0.24 13.37
C GLY A 151 -1.99 0.42 13.44
N PRO A 152 -2.61 1.00 12.39
CA PRO A 152 -4.02 1.40 12.41
C PRO A 152 -5.05 0.26 12.54
N ARG A 153 -4.60 -1.01 12.44
CA ARG A 153 -5.45 -2.19 12.55
C ARG A 153 -5.21 -3.00 13.83
N SER A 154 -4.37 -2.49 14.75
CA SER A 154 -4.17 -3.16 16.03
C SER A 154 -5.45 -3.15 16.86
N PRO A 155 -5.68 -4.14 17.74
CA PRO A 155 -6.72 -4.04 18.75
C PRO A 155 -6.55 -2.72 19.54
N GLY A 156 -7.60 -1.90 19.61
CA GLY A 156 -7.55 -0.58 20.25
C GLY A 156 -6.85 0.52 19.46
N ALA A 157 -6.58 0.33 18.16
CA ALA A 157 -6.17 1.42 17.28
C ALA A 157 -7.21 2.54 17.31
N PRO A 158 -6.80 3.82 17.18
CA PRO A 158 -7.74 4.94 17.19
C PRO A 158 -8.82 4.72 16.13
N THR A 159 -10.06 4.56 16.58
CA THR A 159 -11.20 4.65 15.68
C THR A 159 -11.31 6.10 15.25
N VAL A 160 -11.06 6.39 13.98
CA VAL A 160 -11.43 7.67 13.39
C VAL A 160 -12.95 7.70 13.32
N ASP A 161 -13.57 8.29 14.35
CA ASP A 161 -14.97 8.70 14.28
C ASP A 161 -15.00 9.97 13.42
N ALA A 162 -15.22 9.80 12.11
CA ALA A 162 -15.38 10.91 11.17
C ALA A 162 -16.71 11.66 11.39
N GLY A 163 -17.50 11.25 12.38
CA GLY A 163 -18.88 11.69 12.56
C GLY A 163 -19.82 11.02 11.56
N PRO A 164 -21.14 11.25 11.70
CA PRO A 164 -22.12 10.82 10.71
C PRO A 164 -21.90 11.52 9.36
N ASP A 165 -22.21 10.82 8.28
CA ASP A 165 -22.16 11.35 6.91
C ASP A 165 -22.90 12.69 6.82
N GLN A 166 -22.25 13.72 6.29
CA GLN A 166 -22.88 15.01 6.04
C GLN A 166 -23.26 15.13 4.56
N VAL A 167 -24.53 15.46 4.32
CA VAL A 167 -25.02 15.86 2.99
C VAL A 167 -24.94 17.38 2.92
N ILE A 168 -24.12 17.89 2.00
CA ILE A 168 -23.77 19.31 1.90
C ILE A 168 -24.05 19.77 0.47
N GLY A 169 -24.70 20.93 0.32
CA GLY A 169 -24.94 21.54 -0.98
C GLY A 169 -23.64 21.97 -1.67
N ILE A 170 -23.66 22.13 -2.99
CA ILE A 170 -22.44 22.36 -3.80
C ILE A 170 -21.70 23.67 -3.45
N ASP A 171 -22.36 24.58 -2.72
CA ASP A 171 -21.84 25.88 -2.28
C ASP A 171 -21.79 26.04 -0.75
N ASP A 172 -22.09 24.98 0.00
CA ASP A 172 -22.08 25.02 1.47
C ASP A 172 -20.70 24.68 2.05
N ILE A 173 -20.39 25.27 3.21
CA ILE A 173 -19.13 25.00 3.92
C ILE A 173 -19.27 23.73 4.77
N ALA A 174 -18.46 22.72 4.46
CA ALA A 174 -18.34 21.53 5.28
C ALA A 174 -17.54 21.78 6.56
N THR A 175 -18.14 21.46 7.71
CA THR A 175 -17.48 21.58 9.01
C THR A 175 -17.23 20.19 9.59
N LEU A 176 -15.98 19.72 9.53
CA LEU A 176 -15.56 18.45 10.12
C LEU A 176 -15.14 18.68 11.58
N ASN A 177 -15.96 18.24 12.53
CA ASN A 177 -15.64 18.26 13.95
C ASN A 177 -14.96 16.95 14.35
N ALA A 178 -13.71 17.00 14.78
CA ALA A 178 -12.99 15.82 15.30
C ALA A 178 -12.88 15.91 16.84
N THR A 179 -13.30 14.85 17.53
CA THR A 179 -13.10 14.73 18.98
C THR A 179 -11.94 13.78 19.23
N SER A 180 -10.82 14.27 19.78
CA SER A 180 -9.66 13.42 20.10
C SER A 180 -9.62 13.13 21.60
N GLY A 181 -9.67 11.84 21.98
CA GLY A 181 -9.52 11.38 23.36
C GLY A 181 -8.09 11.43 23.91
N SER A 182 -7.12 11.89 23.11
CA SER A 182 -5.73 12.12 23.54
C SER A 182 -5.12 13.32 22.81
N ILE A 183 -4.08 13.92 23.38
CA ILE A 183 -3.40 15.18 22.98
C ILE A 183 -2.72 15.11 21.60
N LEU A 184 -3.49 14.90 20.53
CA LEU A 184 -3.10 15.08 19.15
C LEU A 184 -4.01 16.16 18.55
N GLY A 185 -3.44 17.36 18.37
CA GLY A 185 -4.11 18.44 17.65
C GLY A 185 -4.09 18.13 16.16
N VAL A 186 -5.27 18.01 15.56
CA VAL A 186 -5.43 17.94 14.10
C VAL A 186 -5.37 19.38 13.56
N ARG A 187 -4.45 19.66 12.64
CA ARG A 187 -4.46 20.92 11.86
C ARG A 187 -5.03 20.61 10.48
N TRP A 188 -6.05 21.37 10.07
CA TRP A 188 -6.61 21.32 8.73
C TRP A 188 -6.07 22.50 7.93
N GLU A 189 -5.49 22.22 6.76
CA GLU A 189 -5.14 23.24 5.77
C GLU A 189 -5.87 22.90 4.47
N ALA A 190 -6.86 23.72 4.10
CA ALA A 190 -7.59 23.58 2.86
C ALA A 190 -6.82 24.30 1.74
N GLN A 191 -6.21 23.54 0.83
CA GLN A 191 -5.67 24.09 -0.41
C GLN A 191 -6.59 23.71 -1.57
N ARG A 192 -6.92 24.70 -2.41
CA ARG A 192 -7.78 24.49 -3.58
C ARG A 192 -7.06 23.53 -4.53
N HIS A 193 -7.77 22.45 -4.85
CA HIS A 193 -7.39 21.31 -5.69
C HIS A 193 -6.46 20.29 -5.01
N THR A 194 -6.96 19.05 -4.92
CA THR A 194 -6.30 17.80 -4.48
C THR A 194 -6.27 17.56 -2.97
N ALA A 195 -7.19 16.72 -2.48
CA ALA A 195 -7.17 16.21 -1.11
C ALA A 195 -6.02 15.21 -0.96
N PHE A 196 -4.96 15.58 -0.24
CA PHE A 196 -3.91 14.68 0.21
C PHE A 196 -3.97 14.53 1.73
N PHE A 197 -4.18 13.31 2.21
CA PHE A 197 -4.12 12.98 3.63
C PHE A 197 -2.68 12.62 4.03
N SER A 198 -2.15 13.28 5.06
CA SER A 198 -0.89 12.89 5.72
C SER A 198 -1.08 12.95 7.23
N ALA A 199 -1.13 11.79 7.87
CA ALA A 199 -0.98 11.68 9.32
C ALA A 199 0.53 11.66 9.64
N SER A 200 1.07 12.80 10.08
CA SER A 200 2.48 12.89 10.50
C SER A 200 2.61 12.78 12.03
N ARG A 201 3.50 11.89 12.47
CA ARG A 201 3.94 11.78 13.86
C ARG A 201 4.85 12.96 14.15
N LEU A 202 4.40 13.88 15.00
CA LEU A 202 5.15 15.06 15.43
C LEU A 202 6.50 14.67 16.07
N LYS A 203 7.60 14.96 15.38
CA LYS A 203 8.80 15.51 16.01
C LYS A 203 9.62 16.30 14.98
N SER A 204 9.20 17.52 14.69
CA SER A 204 10.10 18.52 14.11
C SER A 204 10.16 19.74 15.03
N ARG A 205 11.21 19.80 15.84
CA ARG A 205 11.75 21.09 16.27
C ARG A 205 12.51 21.65 15.08
N SER A 206 12.11 22.80 14.56
CA SER A 206 13.06 23.80 14.11
C SER A 206 12.45 25.20 14.16
N ILE A 207 13.32 26.13 14.49
CA ILE A 207 13.13 27.54 14.84
C ILE A 207 13.47 28.41 13.61
N LYS A 208 12.99 29.66 13.63
CA LYS A 208 13.42 30.89 12.90
C LYS A 208 12.78 31.17 11.53
N CYS A 209 12.53 32.42 11.12
CA CYS A 209 12.95 33.75 11.60
C CYS A 209 11.81 34.79 11.52
N ALA A 210 11.90 35.82 12.37
CA ALA A 210 11.23 37.11 12.17
C ALA A 210 12.10 37.99 11.24
N GLY A 211 11.44 38.78 10.39
CA GLY A 211 12.03 39.70 9.42
C GLY A 211 11.12 39.87 8.23
#